data_AF-A0A4R6M4I6-F1
#
_entry.id   AF-A0A4R6M4I6-F1
#
_cell.length_a   1.000
_cell.length_b   1.000
_cell.length_c   1.000
_cell.angle_alpha   90.00
_cell.angle_beta   90.00
_cell.angle_gamma   90.00
#
_symmetry.space_group_name_H-M   'P 1'
#
loop_
_entity.id
_entity.type
_entity.pdbx_description
1 polymer ?
#
loop_
_entity_poly.entity_id
_entity_poly.type
_entity_poly.pdbx_seq_one_letter_code
_entity_poly.pdbx_strand_id
1 'polypeptide(L)'
;MTSKRALIKLLLIIQILVISCEKKEHKKTLKTHQYINLISSDTTGKVMKEDEFWKLIDQSRIQSNDNYELQTKVLKEILLKLKAEEIEKFDNTFTALLAASYNWDLLGASYVINGGCFDDCFDYFRQNLIAHGKEKFYDTIANPDDCVYWIKSQNEELWNGIQYSAYDAYKEKTGKEIPKTYNPDWTLKGEEFDENNIEKKYPKLAKKFL
;
A
#
# COMPACT_ATOMS: atom_id res chain seq x y z
N MET A 1 -32.32 -43.01 -62.92
CA MET A 1 -33.10 -41.89 -63.47
C MET A 1 -33.39 -40.89 -62.37
N THR A 2 -32.75 -39.72 -62.49
CA THR A 2 -33.05 -38.39 -61.92
C THR A 2 -34.31 -38.18 -61.05
N SER A 3 -34.15 -37.45 -59.94
CA SER A 3 -34.83 -36.17 -59.61
C SER A 3 -34.92 -35.98 -58.07
N LYS A 4 -34.06 -35.15 -57.46
CA LYS A 4 -34.31 -33.74 -57.04
C LYS A 4 -35.33 -33.55 -55.88
N ARG A 5 -34.78 -32.93 -54.81
CA ARG A 5 -35.31 -31.82 -53.98
C ARG A 5 -35.96 -32.11 -52.61
N ALA A 6 -35.18 -31.67 -51.59
CA ALA A 6 -35.53 -30.69 -50.55
C ALA A 6 -36.28 -31.16 -49.28
N LEU A 7 -36.03 -30.38 -48.21
CA LEU A 7 -36.75 -30.29 -46.91
C LEU A 7 -36.34 -31.39 -45.89
N ILE A 8 -35.94 -31.15 -44.63
CA ILE A 8 -36.04 -30.03 -43.68
C ILE A 8 -34.93 -30.26 -42.64
N LYS A 9 -34.18 -29.22 -42.25
CA LYS A 9 -33.33 -29.23 -41.04
C LYS A 9 -34.26 -29.10 -39.83
N LEU A 10 -34.42 -30.17 -39.06
CA LEU A 10 -35.13 -30.14 -37.78
C LEU A 10 -34.12 -30.22 -36.63
N LEU A 11 -34.23 -29.26 -35.72
CA LEU A 11 -33.53 -29.14 -34.44
C LEU A 11 -33.57 -30.43 -33.62
N LEU A 12 -32.48 -30.72 -32.90
CA LEU A 12 -32.57 -31.19 -31.52
C LEU A 12 -31.28 -30.81 -30.78
N ILE A 13 -31.42 -29.74 -29.98
CA ILE A 13 -30.45 -29.21 -29.03
C ILE A 13 -30.57 -30.07 -27.77
N ILE A 14 -29.50 -30.78 -27.38
CA ILE A 14 -29.41 -31.47 -26.10
C ILE A 14 -28.15 -30.98 -25.36
N GLN A 15 -28.42 -30.10 -24.40
CA GLN A 15 -27.74 -29.79 -23.13
C GLN A 15 -26.27 -30.22 -22.94
N ILE A 16 -25.38 -29.21 -22.92
CA ILE A 16 -24.19 -29.25 -22.07
C ILE A 16 -24.37 -28.15 -21.02
N LEU A 17 -24.69 -28.55 -19.79
CA LEU A 17 -24.62 -27.73 -18.59
C LEU A 17 -23.14 -27.43 -18.31
N VAL A 18 -22.63 -26.33 -18.87
CA VAL A 18 -21.42 -25.70 -18.34
C VAL A 18 -21.88 -24.77 -17.22
N ILE A 19 -21.67 -25.20 -15.99
CA ILE A 19 -21.73 -24.35 -14.80
C ILE A 19 -20.64 -23.28 -15.00
N SER A 20 -21.02 -22.14 -15.58
CA SER A 20 -20.21 -20.93 -15.53
C SER A 20 -20.31 -20.40 -14.11
N CYS A 21 -19.34 -20.77 -13.28
CA CYS A 21 -19.03 -20.03 -12.07
C CYS A 21 -18.48 -18.68 -12.53
N GLU A 22 -19.36 -17.71 -12.76
CA GLU A 22 -18.97 -16.32 -12.96
C GLU A 22 -18.38 -15.81 -11.64
N LYS A 23 -17.07 -15.99 -11.46
CA LYS A 23 -16.30 -15.06 -10.65
C LYS A 23 -16.52 -13.69 -11.28
N LYS A 24 -17.34 -12.86 -10.64
CA LYS A 24 -17.36 -11.42 -10.87
C LYS A 24 -15.96 -10.89 -10.53
N GLU A 25 -15.06 -10.93 -11.51
CA GLU A 25 -13.89 -10.07 -11.51
C GLU A 25 -14.41 -8.64 -11.52
N HIS A 26 -14.33 -7.98 -10.37
CA HIS A 26 -14.35 -6.53 -10.31
C HIS A 26 -13.19 -6.04 -11.17
N LYS A 27 -13.49 -5.73 -12.42
CA LYS A 27 -12.59 -5.04 -13.35
C LYS A 27 -12.33 -3.65 -12.76
N LYS A 28 -11.36 -3.58 -11.83
CA LYS A 28 -10.86 -2.33 -11.28
C LYS A 28 -10.24 -1.60 -12.46
N THR A 29 -10.94 -0.60 -12.99
CA THR A 29 -10.36 0.36 -13.92
C THR A 29 -9.12 0.92 -13.21
N LEU A 30 -7.93 0.53 -13.65
CA LEU A 30 -6.69 1.15 -13.21
C LEU A 30 -6.79 2.62 -13.60
N LYS A 31 -7.19 3.47 -12.65
CA LYS A 31 -6.97 4.89 -12.79
C LYS A 31 -5.45 5.04 -12.81
N THR A 32 -4.89 5.42 -13.94
CA THR A 32 -3.52 5.93 -14.00
C THR A 32 -3.53 7.29 -13.31
N HIS A 33 -3.64 7.31 -11.98
CA HIS A 33 -3.35 8.51 -11.23
C HIS A 33 -1.86 8.76 -11.44
N GLN A 34 -1.54 9.81 -12.19
CA GLN A 34 -0.20 10.34 -12.22
C GLN A 34 0.03 11.00 -10.86
N TYR A 35 0.45 10.19 -9.88
CA TYR A 35 0.82 10.69 -8.58
C TYR A 35 2.01 11.63 -8.74
N ILE A 36 1.89 12.86 -8.23
CA ILE A 36 3.06 13.71 -8.06
C ILE A 36 3.91 13.05 -7.00
N ASN A 37 5.08 12.56 -7.40
CA ASN A 37 6.06 11.98 -6.50
C ASN A 37 6.37 13.00 -5.38
N LEU A 38 6.03 12.68 -4.13
CA LEU A 38 6.12 13.58 -2.97
C LEU A 38 7.55 14.07 -2.70
N ILE A 39 8.54 13.32 -3.18
CA ILE A 39 9.96 13.63 -3.02
C ILE A 39 10.64 14.05 -4.31
N SER A 40 9.89 14.26 -5.41
CA SER A 40 10.48 14.60 -6.72
C SER A 40 11.29 15.90 -6.75
N SER A 41 11.04 16.81 -5.81
CA SER A 41 11.80 18.05 -5.65
C SER A 41 13.06 17.91 -4.78
N ASP A 42 13.30 16.75 -4.16
CA ASP A 42 14.50 16.53 -3.36
C ASP A 42 15.73 16.34 -4.27
N THR A 43 16.61 17.33 -4.30
CA THR A 43 17.86 17.33 -5.07
C THR A 43 19.09 17.06 -4.21
N THR A 44 18.93 16.66 -2.94
CA THR A 44 20.03 16.48 -2.00
C THR A 44 20.94 15.29 -2.35
N GLY A 45 20.45 14.38 -3.21
CA GLY A 45 21.12 13.11 -3.53
C GLY A 45 21.09 12.08 -2.40
N LYS A 46 20.41 12.38 -1.30
CA LYS A 46 20.31 11.51 -0.12
C LYS A 46 19.13 10.56 -0.16
N VAL A 47 18.14 10.82 -1.02
CA VAL A 47 16.97 9.95 -1.21
C VAL A 47 17.09 9.16 -2.52
N MET A 48 16.46 8.00 -2.53
CA MET A 48 16.28 7.16 -3.72
C MET A 48 15.20 7.78 -4.61
N LYS A 49 15.27 7.53 -5.91
CA LYS A 49 14.16 7.87 -6.80
C LYS A 49 12.92 7.11 -6.38
N GLU A 50 11.79 7.81 -6.32
CA GLU A 50 10.57 7.24 -5.76
C GLU A 50 10.07 5.99 -6.52
N ASP A 51 10.18 5.96 -7.85
CA ASP A 51 9.81 4.78 -8.64
C ASP A 51 10.70 3.57 -8.38
N GLU A 52 11.97 3.78 -8.04
CA GLU A 52 12.89 2.72 -7.63
C GLU A 52 12.53 2.20 -6.23
N PHE A 53 12.22 3.10 -5.30
CA PHE A 53 11.72 2.73 -3.97
C PHE A 53 10.45 1.88 -4.04
N TRP A 54 9.44 2.35 -4.78
CA TRP A 54 8.17 1.62 -4.91
C TRP A 54 8.34 0.28 -5.59
N LYS A 55 9.26 0.17 -6.57
CA LYS A 55 9.59 -1.12 -7.18
C LYS A 55 10.11 -2.13 -6.15
N LEU A 56 10.95 -1.71 -5.20
CA LEU A 56 11.48 -2.60 -4.15
C LEU A 56 10.39 -3.02 -3.16
N ILE A 57 9.50 -2.09 -2.78
CA ILE A 57 8.32 -2.37 -1.95
C ILE A 57 7.37 -3.36 -2.63
N ASP A 58 7.02 -3.15 -3.90
CA ASP A 58 6.12 -4.05 -4.62
C ASP A 58 6.76 -5.42 -4.85
N GLN A 59 8.07 -5.47 -5.13
CA GLN A 59 8.79 -6.73 -5.23
C GLN A 59 8.72 -7.53 -3.93
N SER A 60 8.90 -6.89 -2.77
CA SER A 60 8.81 -7.57 -1.47
C SER A 60 7.37 -8.02 -1.18
N ARG A 61 6.38 -7.17 -1.46
CA ARG A 61 4.96 -7.45 -1.27
C ARG A 61 4.46 -8.63 -2.10
N ILE A 62 4.86 -8.69 -3.37
CA ILE A 62 4.49 -9.80 -4.27
C ILE A 62 5.14 -11.11 -3.80
N GLN A 63 6.43 -11.08 -3.47
CA GLN A 63 7.15 -12.27 -3.01
C GLN A 63 6.65 -12.77 -1.64
N SER A 64 6.09 -11.89 -0.81
CA SER A 64 5.47 -12.27 0.46
C SER A 64 3.99 -12.66 0.34
N ASN A 65 3.41 -12.67 -0.86
CA ASN A 65 1.97 -12.88 -1.08
C ASN A 65 1.10 -11.95 -0.23
N ASP A 66 1.45 -10.66 -0.20
CA ASP A 66 0.78 -9.62 0.60
C ASP A 66 0.75 -9.92 2.12
N ASN A 67 1.60 -10.83 2.62
CA ASN A 67 1.77 -11.03 4.06
C ASN A 67 2.79 -10.04 4.61
N TYR A 68 2.34 -9.15 5.52
CA TYR A 68 3.17 -8.08 6.07
C TYR A 68 4.41 -8.60 6.81
N GLU A 69 4.24 -9.57 7.72
CA GLU A 69 5.36 -10.09 8.52
C GLU A 69 6.45 -10.70 7.63
N LEU A 70 6.04 -11.50 6.64
CA LEU A 70 6.96 -12.07 5.65
C LEU A 70 7.56 -10.97 4.76
N GLN A 71 6.80 -9.93 4.41
CA GLN A 71 7.29 -8.80 3.63
C GLN A 71 8.49 -8.11 4.30
N THR A 72 8.47 -7.93 5.62
CA THR A 72 9.60 -7.31 6.34
C THR A 72 10.91 -8.09 6.14
N LYS A 73 10.84 -9.42 6.19
CA LYS A 73 11.97 -10.34 5.97
C LYS A 73 12.41 -10.32 4.50
N VAL A 74 11.46 -10.43 3.57
CA VAL A 74 11.74 -10.41 2.13
C VAL A 74 12.34 -9.08 1.69
N LEU A 75 11.83 -7.95 2.19
CA LEU A 75 12.34 -6.62 1.88
C LEU A 75 13.79 -6.48 2.33
N LYS A 76 14.13 -6.94 3.54
CA LYS A 76 15.52 -6.99 4.02
C LYS A 76 16.42 -7.76 3.05
N GLU A 77 16.01 -8.96 2.62
CA GLU A 77 16.78 -9.79 1.67
C GLU A 77 16.96 -9.13 0.30
N ILE A 78 15.97 -8.37 -0.16
CA ILE A 78 16.08 -7.56 -1.38
C ILE A 78 17.09 -6.44 -1.19
N LEU A 79 17.00 -5.70 -0.08
CA LEU A 79 17.89 -4.57 0.23
C LEU A 79 19.34 -5.02 0.44
N LEU A 80 19.58 -6.20 1.00
CA LEU A 80 20.92 -6.79 1.15
C LEU A 80 21.67 -6.97 -0.18
N LYS A 81 20.98 -7.01 -1.32
CA LYS A 81 21.59 -7.11 -2.64
C LYS A 81 22.08 -5.76 -3.17
N LEU A 82 21.66 -4.65 -2.57
CA LEU A 82 22.06 -3.30 -2.96
C LEU A 82 23.43 -2.92 -2.38
N LYS A 83 24.01 -1.81 -2.84
CA LYS A 83 25.16 -1.20 -2.17
C LYS A 83 24.69 -0.53 -0.87
N ALA A 84 25.58 -0.42 0.13
CA ALA A 84 25.23 0.20 1.42
C ALA A 84 24.64 1.61 1.28
N GLU A 85 25.21 2.44 0.39
CA GLU A 85 24.71 3.78 0.06
C GLU A 85 23.27 3.77 -0.49
N GLU A 86 22.90 2.75 -1.26
CA GLU A 86 21.55 2.62 -1.80
C GLU A 86 20.54 2.15 -0.74
N ILE A 87 20.99 1.38 0.26
CA ILE A 87 20.17 1.06 1.44
C ILE A 87 19.93 2.31 2.28
N GLU A 88 20.94 3.16 2.46
CA GLU A 88 20.78 4.48 3.13
C GLU A 88 19.77 5.36 2.38
N LYS A 89 19.89 5.47 1.05
CA LYS A 89 18.91 6.20 0.23
C LYS A 89 17.50 5.64 0.36
N PHE A 90 17.35 4.31 0.46
CA PHE A 90 16.05 3.68 0.72
C PHE A 90 15.48 4.09 2.09
N ASP A 91 16.27 4.02 3.18
CA ASP A 91 15.86 4.45 4.53
C ASP A 91 15.43 5.93 4.55
N ASN A 92 16.22 6.79 3.91
CA ASN A 92 15.91 8.22 3.77
C ASN A 92 14.61 8.45 2.99
N THR A 93 14.36 7.67 1.95
CA THR A 93 13.12 7.75 1.15
C THR A 93 11.91 7.31 1.95
N PHE A 94 12.03 6.21 2.71
CA PHE A 94 10.98 5.74 3.61
C PHE A 94 10.64 6.83 4.64
N THR A 95 11.67 7.43 5.25
CA THR A 95 11.56 8.53 6.21
C THR A 95 10.87 9.76 5.58
N ALA A 96 11.22 10.10 4.33
CA ALA A 96 10.60 11.20 3.61
C ALA A 96 9.11 10.98 3.34
N LEU A 97 8.71 9.76 2.97
CA LEU A 97 7.30 9.40 2.74
C LEU A 97 6.49 9.39 4.05
N LEU A 98 7.08 8.94 5.16
CA LEU A 98 6.47 9.09 6.47
C LEU A 98 6.22 10.57 6.78
N ALA A 99 7.25 11.42 6.69
CA ALA A 99 7.09 12.86 6.93
C ALA A 99 6.06 13.52 5.99
N ALA A 100 6.05 13.14 4.71
CA ALA A 100 5.09 13.66 3.75
C ALA A 100 3.64 13.26 4.04
N SER A 101 3.42 12.10 4.65
CA SER A 101 2.12 11.59 5.08
C SER A 101 1.75 11.95 6.53
N TYR A 102 2.55 12.80 7.21
CA TYR A 102 2.26 13.26 8.56
C TYR A 102 1.17 14.36 8.55
N ASN A 103 -0.09 13.92 8.53
CA ASN A 103 -1.26 14.78 8.33
C ASN A 103 -2.45 14.36 9.22
N TRP A 104 -3.21 15.34 9.71
CA TRP A 104 -4.40 15.15 10.54
C TRP A 104 -5.50 14.30 9.91
N ASP A 105 -5.69 14.35 8.59
CA ASP A 105 -6.68 13.55 7.90
C ASP A 105 -6.35 12.05 7.97
N LEU A 106 -5.08 11.70 7.79
CA LEU A 106 -4.63 10.31 7.94
C LEU A 106 -4.65 9.86 9.39
N LEU A 107 -4.32 10.74 10.35
CA LEU A 107 -4.43 10.44 11.77
C LEU A 107 -5.87 10.14 12.17
N GLY A 108 -6.83 10.94 11.68
CA GLY A 108 -8.26 10.72 11.93
C GLY A 108 -8.76 9.40 11.32
N ALA A 109 -8.32 9.04 10.12
CA ALA A 109 -8.64 7.73 9.55
C ALA A 109 -8.06 6.57 10.39
N SER A 110 -6.79 6.68 10.81
CA SER A 110 -6.15 5.71 11.71
C SER A 110 -6.89 5.58 13.04
N TYR A 111 -7.35 6.70 13.61
CA TYR A 111 -8.16 6.73 14.82
C TYR A 111 -9.45 5.93 14.64
N VAL A 112 -10.20 6.15 13.56
CA VAL A 112 -11.46 5.40 13.31
C VAL A 112 -11.20 3.91 13.13
N ILE A 113 -10.18 3.53 12.36
CA ILE A 113 -9.86 2.12 12.08
C ILE A 113 -9.54 1.34 13.35
N ASN A 114 -8.89 1.98 14.32
CA ASN A 114 -8.41 1.33 15.53
C ASN A 114 -9.28 1.61 16.77
N GLY A 115 -10.39 2.34 16.63
CA GLY A 115 -11.26 2.73 17.75
C GLY A 115 -10.56 3.67 18.76
N GLY A 116 -9.69 4.55 18.25
CA GLY A 116 -8.74 5.37 19.02
C GLY A 116 -7.34 5.28 18.43
N CYS A 117 -6.40 6.08 18.92
CA CYS A 117 -5.01 6.04 18.45
C CYS A 117 -4.04 6.34 19.60
N PHE A 118 -3.23 5.35 19.99
CA PHE A 118 -2.15 5.48 20.99
C PHE A 118 -0.83 5.95 20.36
N ASP A 119 0.16 6.38 21.14
CA ASP A 119 1.36 7.12 20.70
C ASP A 119 2.05 6.65 19.39
N ASP A 120 2.05 5.34 19.05
CA ASP A 120 2.69 4.81 17.83
C ASP A 120 1.71 4.32 16.73
N CYS A 121 0.40 4.30 16.98
CA CYS A 121 -0.60 3.74 16.04
C CYS A 121 -0.52 4.39 14.65
N PHE A 122 -0.22 5.68 14.60
CA PHE A 122 -0.27 6.47 13.38
C PHE A 122 0.98 6.24 12.54
N ASP A 123 2.12 6.02 13.20
CA ASP A 123 3.36 5.63 12.54
C ASP A 123 3.21 4.26 11.90
N TYR A 124 2.58 3.32 12.62
CA TYR A 124 2.30 1.99 12.10
C TYR A 124 1.28 2.03 10.95
N PHE A 125 0.24 2.86 11.05
CA PHE A 125 -0.70 3.06 9.94
C PHE A 125 0.02 3.50 8.67
N ARG A 126 0.85 4.54 8.75
CA ARG A 126 1.61 5.06 7.60
C ARG A 126 2.63 4.06 7.07
N GLN A 127 3.32 3.31 7.96
CA GLN A 127 4.18 2.19 7.57
C GLN A 127 3.40 1.12 6.80
N ASN A 128 2.18 0.79 7.24
CA ASN A 128 1.32 -0.16 6.54
C ASN A 128 0.86 0.36 5.16
N LEU A 129 0.51 1.64 5.06
CA LEU A 129 0.19 2.25 3.76
C LEU A 129 1.37 2.11 2.78
N ILE A 130 2.60 2.38 3.23
CA ILE A 130 3.80 2.22 2.42
C ILE A 130 4.01 0.75 2.05
N ALA A 131 3.89 -0.19 2.99
CA ALA A 131 4.04 -1.63 2.75
C ALA A 131 3.13 -2.15 1.63
N HIS A 132 1.93 -1.58 1.53
CA HIS A 132 0.93 -1.92 0.53
C HIS A 132 1.16 -1.33 -0.87
N GLY A 133 2.19 -0.51 -1.05
CA GLY A 133 2.64 0.00 -2.34
C GLY A 133 2.05 1.34 -2.77
N LYS A 134 2.59 1.87 -3.88
CA LYS A 134 2.39 3.25 -4.35
C LYS A 134 0.91 3.64 -4.45
N GLU A 135 0.12 2.85 -5.17
CA GLU A 135 -1.28 3.21 -5.45
C GLU A 135 -2.10 3.33 -4.16
N LYS A 136 -2.02 2.33 -3.27
CA LYS A 136 -2.76 2.35 -2.01
C LYS A 136 -2.32 3.49 -1.10
N PHE A 137 -1.01 3.76 -1.03
CA PHE A 137 -0.47 4.88 -0.27
C PHE A 137 -1.05 6.23 -0.74
N TYR A 138 -0.92 6.53 -2.03
CA TYR A 138 -1.37 7.82 -2.57
C TYR A 138 -2.90 7.97 -2.64
N ASP A 139 -3.62 6.91 -3.02
CA ASP A 139 -5.09 6.94 -3.02
C ASP A 139 -5.62 7.23 -1.60
N THR A 140 -4.97 6.67 -0.57
CA THR A 140 -5.37 6.90 0.84
C THR A 140 -5.01 8.30 1.31
N ILE A 141 -3.87 8.86 0.90
CA ILE A 141 -3.55 10.27 1.17
C ILE A 141 -4.62 11.19 0.56
N ALA A 142 -5.04 10.90 -0.67
CA ALA A 142 -6.03 11.73 -1.35
C ALA A 142 -7.45 11.55 -0.78
N ASN A 143 -7.82 10.33 -0.37
CA ASN A 143 -9.15 9.99 0.15
C ASN A 143 -9.03 8.96 1.29
N PRO A 144 -8.76 9.38 2.54
CA PRO A 144 -8.50 8.44 3.63
C PRO A 144 -9.64 7.46 3.90
N ASP A 145 -10.90 7.89 3.75
CA ASP A 145 -12.09 7.04 3.98
C ASP A 145 -12.18 5.85 3.00
N ASP A 146 -11.55 5.94 1.83
CA ASP A 146 -11.57 4.89 0.80
C ASP A 146 -10.67 3.70 1.15
N CYS A 147 -9.76 3.82 2.13
CA CYS A 147 -8.92 2.68 2.50
C CYS A 147 -9.74 1.52 3.12
N VAL A 148 -10.99 1.76 3.54
CA VAL A 148 -11.95 0.76 4.05
C VAL A 148 -12.03 -0.52 3.20
N TYR A 149 -11.85 -0.40 1.89
CA TYR A 149 -12.01 -1.48 0.93
C TYR A 149 -10.87 -2.49 0.94
N TRP A 150 -9.75 -2.17 1.58
CA TRP A 150 -8.57 -3.03 1.56
C TRP A 150 -7.82 -3.06 2.90
N ILE A 151 -7.94 -2.03 3.74
CA ILE A 151 -7.26 -1.96 5.03
C ILE A 151 -7.90 -2.95 6.02
N LYS A 152 -7.05 -3.62 6.80
CA LYS A 152 -7.38 -4.44 7.97
C LYS A 152 -6.86 -3.72 9.21
N SER A 153 -7.59 -3.76 10.32
CA SER A 153 -7.17 -3.14 11.59
C SER A 153 -5.92 -3.82 12.18
N GLN A 154 -5.28 -3.17 13.16
CA GLN A 154 -4.12 -3.75 13.87
C GLN A 154 -4.43 -5.05 14.63
N ASN A 155 -5.71 -5.30 14.93
CA ASN A 155 -6.15 -6.56 15.54
C ASN A 155 -6.18 -7.72 14.52
N GLU A 156 -6.21 -7.40 13.22
CA GLU A 156 -6.32 -8.36 12.12
C GLU A 156 -4.97 -8.58 11.41
N GLU A 157 -4.08 -7.59 11.43
CA GLU A 157 -2.81 -7.63 10.70
C GLU A 157 -1.74 -6.76 11.38
N LEU A 158 -0.47 -7.22 11.30
CA LEU A 158 0.68 -6.47 11.81
C LEU A 158 0.92 -5.23 10.95
N TRP A 159 1.12 -4.07 11.57
CA TRP A 159 1.39 -2.80 10.86
C TRP A 159 2.79 -2.23 11.09
N ASN A 160 3.59 -2.85 11.97
CA ASN A 160 4.89 -2.33 12.40
C ASN A 160 6.06 -3.18 11.90
N GLY A 161 7.17 -2.51 11.62
CA GLY A 161 8.49 -3.13 11.51
C GLY A 161 9.07 -3.16 10.11
N ILE A 162 8.28 -2.89 9.06
CA ILE A 162 8.82 -2.82 7.69
C ILE A 162 9.89 -1.74 7.53
N GLN A 163 9.84 -0.66 8.32
CA GLN A 163 10.87 0.38 8.31
C GLN A 163 12.25 -0.15 8.75
N TYR A 164 12.30 -1.16 9.63
CA TYR A 164 13.55 -1.73 10.12
C TYR A 164 14.26 -2.61 9.10
N SER A 165 13.60 -3.01 8.01
CA SER A 165 14.24 -3.81 6.94
C SER A 165 15.49 -3.15 6.38
N ALA A 166 15.51 -1.83 6.25
CA ALA A 166 16.68 -1.08 5.76
C ALA A 166 17.79 -1.02 6.81
N TYR A 167 17.43 -0.73 8.06
CA TYR A 167 18.34 -0.75 9.20
C TYR A 167 19.04 -2.12 9.34
N ASP A 168 18.27 -3.21 9.35
CA ASP A 168 18.78 -4.56 9.50
C ASP A 168 19.67 -4.97 8.32
N ALA A 169 19.25 -4.65 7.09
CA ALA A 169 20.05 -4.94 5.90
C ALA A 169 21.38 -4.16 5.89
N TYR A 170 21.36 -2.88 6.26
CA TYR A 170 22.58 -2.07 6.35
C TYR A 170 23.52 -2.63 7.42
N LYS A 171 22.99 -2.89 8.62
CA LYS A 171 23.76 -3.40 9.76
C LYS A 171 24.41 -4.74 9.45
N GLU A 172 23.68 -5.66 8.83
CA GLU A 172 24.22 -6.95 8.41
C GLU A 172 25.30 -6.80 7.31
N LYS A 173 25.09 -5.90 6.34
CA LYS A 173 26.03 -5.66 5.24
C LYS A 173 27.34 -5.02 5.69
N THR A 174 27.29 -4.06 6.62
CA THR A 174 28.45 -3.23 6.95
C THR A 174 29.01 -3.46 8.35
N GLY A 175 28.27 -4.15 9.22
CA GLY A 175 28.57 -4.28 10.65
C GLY A 175 28.43 -2.96 11.42
N LYS A 176 27.68 -1.98 10.91
CA LYS A 176 27.54 -0.63 11.48
C LYS A 176 26.09 -0.19 11.53
N GLU A 177 25.77 0.74 12.41
CA GLU A 177 24.48 1.43 12.43
C GLU A 177 24.30 2.25 11.14
N ILE A 178 23.05 2.29 10.63
CA ILE A 178 22.74 3.10 9.45
C ILE A 178 22.89 4.60 9.76
N PRO A 179 23.61 5.38 8.95
CA PRO A 179 23.75 6.81 9.15
C PRO A 179 22.39 7.53 9.08
N LYS A 180 22.10 8.39 10.06
CA LYS A 180 20.92 9.27 10.04
C LYS A 180 21.28 10.62 9.42
N THR A 181 21.37 10.64 8.09
CA THR A 181 21.87 11.79 7.31
C THR A 181 20.77 12.67 6.72
N TYR A 182 19.52 12.20 6.75
CA TYR A 182 18.35 12.88 6.22
C TYR A 182 17.38 13.24 7.35
N ASN A 183 16.98 14.51 7.39
CA ASN A 183 16.09 15.06 8.42
C ASN A 183 14.98 15.86 7.71
N PRO A 184 13.83 15.23 7.41
CA PRO A 184 12.71 15.94 6.82
C PRO A 184 12.01 16.82 7.87
N ASP A 185 11.16 17.71 7.40
CA ASP A 185 10.23 18.46 8.24
C ASP A 185 9.11 17.53 8.76
N TRP A 186 9.03 17.40 10.08
CA TRP A 186 8.04 16.58 10.79
C TRP A 186 6.84 17.40 11.30
N THR A 187 6.49 18.49 10.63
CA THR A 187 5.30 19.26 10.95
C THR A 187 4.03 18.48 10.61
N LEU A 188 3.14 18.29 11.60
CA LEU A 188 1.82 17.70 11.37
C LEU A 188 0.95 18.69 10.57
N LYS A 189 0.55 18.27 9.36
CA LYS A 189 -0.15 19.13 8.39
C LYS A 189 -1.67 18.96 8.46
N GLY A 190 -2.38 19.92 7.89
CA GLY A 190 -3.84 19.89 7.78
C GLY A 190 -4.53 20.46 9.02
N GLU A 191 -5.83 20.20 9.11
CA GLU A 191 -6.67 20.66 10.22
C GLU A 191 -6.99 19.49 11.14
N GLU A 192 -6.83 19.73 12.45
CA GLU A 192 -7.20 18.78 13.50
C GLU A 192 -8.67 18.36 13.36
N PHE A 193 -8.93 17.06 13.56
CA PHE A 193 -10.28 16.53 13.47
C PHE A 193 -11.01 16.66 14.81
N ASP A 194 -12.32 16.88 14.76
CA ASP A 194 -13.20 16.82 15.92
C ASP A 194 -13.69 15.38 16.12
N GLU A 195 -13.30 14.75 17.23
CA GLU A 195 -13.71 13.40 17.61
C GLU A 195 -15.24 13.23 17.62
N ASN A 196 -15.99 14.27 18.01
CA ASN A 196 -17.47 14.22 18.06
C ASN A 196 -18.12 14.15 16.67
N ASN A 197 -17.37 14.47 15.62
CA ASN A 197 -17.83 14.46 14.23
C ASN A 197 -17.03 13.48 13.36
N ILE A 198 -16.21 12.61 13.96
CA ILE A 198 -15.30 11.73 13.23
C ILE A 198 -16.01 10.74 12.31
N GLU A 199 -17.17 10.23 12.74
CA GLU A 199 -18.03 9.34 11.93
C GLU A 199 -18.58 10.04 10.68
N LYS A 200 -18.83 11.35 10.76
CA LYS A 200 -19.30 12.14 9.60
C LYS A 200 -18.15 12.45 8.65
N LYS A 201 -16.93 12.60 9.17
CA LYS A 201 -15.72 12.83 8.37
C LYS A 201 -15.29 11.56 7.62
N TYR A 202 -15.42 10.39 8.26
CA TYR A 202 -15.04 9.08 7.69
C TYR A 202 -16.20 8.07 7.73
N PRO A 203 -17.30 8.32 7.00
CA PRO A 203 -18.51 7.51 7.10
C PRO A 203 -18.33 6.05 6.65
N LYS A 204 -17.42 5.77 5.72
CA LYS A 204 -17.19 4.39 5.27
C LYS A 204 -16.37 3.60 6.29
N LEU A 205 -15.30 4.20 6.81
CA LEU A 205 -14.49 3.60 7.86
C LEU A 205 -15.30 3.41 9.15
N ALA A 206 -16.06 4.42 9.57
CA ALA A 206 -16.89 4.35 10.77
C ALA A 206 -17.87 3.18 10.69
N LYS A 207 -18.58 3.03 9.56
CA LYS A 207 -19.51 1.91 9.34
C LYS A 207 -18.86 0.53 9.48
N LYS A 208 -17.55 0.40 9.25
CA LYS A 208 -16.83 -0.87 9.31
C LYS A 208 -16.19 -1.12 10.68
N PHE A 209 -15.66 -0.09 11.32
CA PHE A 209 -14.73 -0.22 12.45
C PHE A 209 -15.27 0.30 13.79
N LEU A 210 -16.35 1.09 13.80
CA LEU A 210 -17.04 1.57 15.00
C LEU A 210 -18.40 0.86 15.15
#